data_AF-A0A1J8Q3A6-F1
#
_entry.id   AF-A0A1J8Q3A6-F1
#
_cell.length_a   1.000
_cell.length_b   1.000
_cell.length_c   1.000
_cell.angle_alpha   90.00
_cell.angle_beta   90.00
_cell.angle_gamma   90.00
#
_symmetry.space_group_name_H-M   'P 1'
#
loop_
_entity.id
_entity.type
_entity.pdbx_description
1 polymer ?
#
loop_
_entity_poly.entity_id
_entity_poly.type
_entity_poly.pdbx_seq_one_letter_code
_entity_poly.pdbx_strand_id
1 'polypeptide(L)'
;MRTAQESVMEMHDKSKCRSYDPDDKSIVSTERPLFEFDIKYIYEIDLDRNIFHINDIPFFTLECLPSVNVFLKYVTEGHYRNVACAAGCPSEHMYKRPALPVVDDSEFATYQSLVCTGTHVALSDLLAISDVLSPGEHVRASLLETMIGQCMVKEHGISNLGDVRRVVVRTISQFGLVSLHDQITDQEWSTASFMANLAFIPHIFDYSDLISNHSKLSRNELSWVREDTVVRIAIHLDDERCLLASISRLIDEILEQKGNPGDYFGPEKRSTKMRHADTTKSLTDDAEDTPTQTSRSVLPPELWREIAFNLHLHDLIAFGLVSKLCNAVASIVLRYPQICGYRLVGVPNERPNHLQKDYRFLRAASFLAVRSGIPAILIVGLGSSGIIKIPSDFDDSSLSVRFSAYPDPMPNLIGDSDTYNYSSSSWGVGL
;
A
#
# COMPACT_ATOMS: atom_id res chain seq x y z
N MET A 1 -30.41 6.51 27.59
CA MET A 1 -29.74 7.82 27.42
C MET A 1 -29.09 8.31 28.71
N ARG A 2 -29.85 8.60 29.79
CA ARG A 2 -29.28 8.98 31.10
C ARG A 2 -28.23 7.99 31.58
N THR A 3 -28.53 6.69 31.50
CA THR A 3 -27.66 5.62 31.99
C THR A 3 -26.33 5.51 31.26
N ALA A 4 -26.27 5.77 29.94
CA ALA A 4 -25.01 5.66 29.18
C ALA A 4 -24.11 6.87 29.45
N GLN A 5 -24.67 8.08 29.47
CA GLN A 5 -23.95 9.29 29.83
C GLN A 5 -23.50 9.26 31.30
N GLU A 6 -24.38 8.87 32.22
CA GLU A 6 -24.06 8.66 33.64
C GLU A 6 -22.97 7.60 33.81
N SER A 7 -23.03 6.49 33.07
CA SER A 7 -22.00 5.45 33.10
C SER A 7 -20.65 5.98 32.59
N VAL A 8 -20.63 6.78 31.51
CA VAL A 8 -19.38 7.35 30.98
C VAL A 8 -18.77 8.37 31.94
N MET A 9 -19.60 9.21 32.54
CA MET A 9 -19.15 10.14 33.59
C MET A 9 -18.63 9.39 34.82
N GLU A 10 -19.33 8.35 35.27
CA GLU A 10 -18.91 7.50 36.39
C GLU A 10 -17.63 6.70 36.09
N MET A 11 -17.44 6.25 34.85
CA MET A 11 -16.20 5.60 34.37
C MET A 11 -15.00 6.52 34.48
N HIS A 12 -15.20 7.79 34.12
CA HIS A 12 -14.15 8.79 34.16
C HIS A 12 -13.78 9.15 35.61
N ASP A 13 -14.78 9.31 36.48
CA ASP A 13 -14.57 9.67 37.88
C ASP A 13 -13.85 8.56 38.67
N LYS A 14 -14.17 7.28 38.41
CA LYS A 14 -13.50 6.14 39.07
C LYS A 14 -12.09 5.86 38.54
N SER A 15 -11.79 6.27 37.31
CA SER A 15 -10.46 6.15 36.69
C SER A 15 -9.42 7.08 37.35
N LYS A 16 -9.85 8.19 37.93
CA LYS A 16 -8.98 9.18 38.58
C LYS A 16 -8.64 8.79 40.02
N CYS A 17 -7.71 7.83 40.18
CA CYS A 17 -7.08 7.53 41.48
C CYS A 17 -5.89 8.47 41.80
N ARG A 18 -5.78 9.63 41.13
CA ARG A 18 -4.77 10.67 41.38
C ARG A 18 -5.48 11.99 41.70
N SER A 19 -4.91 12.73 42.65
CA SER A 19 -5.45 13.97 43.26
C SER A 19 -6.28 14.82 42.30
N TYR A 20 -7.56 14.98 42.64
CA TYR A 20 -8.53 15.81 41.94
C TYR A 20 -8.01 17.26 41.89
N ASP A 21 -7.78 17.79 40.69
CA ASP A 21 -7.78 19.23 40.48
C ASP A 21 -9.26 19.63 40.34
N PRO A 22 -9.85 20.39 41.28
CA PRO A 22 -11.27 20.74 41.27
C PRO A 22 -11.69 21.58 40.05
N ASP A 23 -10.76 22.09 39.26
CA ASP A 23 -11.04 22.87 38.05
C ASP A 23 -11.14 22.04 36.75
N ASP A 24 -10.91 20.72 36.81
CA ASP A 24 -10.96 19.83 35.65
C ASP A 24 -12.42 19.48 35.27
N LYS A 25 -13.12 20.44 34.66
CA LYS A 25 -14.50 20.30 34.16
C LYS A 25 -14.52 19.34 32.98
N SER A 26 -15.26 18.25 33.10
CA SER A 26 -15.63 17.42 31.95
C SER A 26 -16.45 18.27 30.96
N ILE A 27 -15.85 18.66 29.83
CA ILE A 27 -16.54 19.39 28.78
C ILE A 27 -17.26 18.37 27.88
N VAL A 28 -18.59 18.40 27.90
CA VAL A 28 -19.41 17.73 26.88
C VAL A 28 -19.58 18.72 25.73
N SER A 29 -19.18 18.32 24.54
CA SER A 29 -19.28 19.13 23.33
C SER A 29 -19.96 18.34 22.22
N THR A 30 -20.75 19.02 21.41
CA THR A 30 -21.29 18.47 20.14
C THR A 30 -20.25 18.52 19.04
N GLU A 31 -19.25 19.37 19.19
CA GLU A 31 -18.09 19.43 18.31
C GLU A 31 -16.93 18.67 18.92
N ARG A 32 -16.18 17.99 18.07
CA ARG A 32 -15.05 17.21 18.53
C ARG A 32 -13.93 18.14 18.98
N PRO A 33 -13.34 17.93 20.17
CA PRO A 33 -12.20 18.73 20.60
C PRO A 33 -11.01 18.50 19.65
N LEU A 34 -10.29 19.56 19.36
CA LEU A 34 -8.96 19.44 18.77
C LEU A 34 -8.08 18.71 19.80
N PHE A 35 -7.34 17.70 19.35
CA PHE A 35 -6.45 16.94 20.22
C PHE A 35 -5.34 17.85 20.74
N GLU A 36 -5.49 18.31 21.97
CA GLU A 36 -4.39 18.89 22.74
C GLU A 36 -3.43 17.79 23.20
N PHE A 37 -2.17 18.17 23.45
CA PHE A 37 -1.04 17.25 23.64
C PHE A 37 -1.20 16.23 24.78
N ASP A 38 -2.16 16.45 25.70
CA ASP A 38 -2.36 15.62 26.89
C ASP A 38 -3.62 14.71 26.82
N ILE A 39 -4.40 14.76 25.74
CA ILE A 39 -5.61 13.93 25.62
C ILE A 39 -5.25 12.51 25.17
N LYS A 40 -5.29 11.55 26.11
CA LYS A 40 -4.98 10.14 25.84
C LYS A 40 -6.09 9.44 25.02
N TYR A 41 -7.34 9.72 25.36
CA TYR A 41 -8.54 9.14 24.75
C TYR A 41 -9.59 10.23 24.53
N ILE A 42 -10.21 10.22 23.36
CA ILE A 42 -11.46 10.91 23.07
C ILE A 42 -12.57 9.85 23.05
N TYR A 43 -13.57 10.03 23.88
CA TYR A 43 -14.77 9.20 23.89
C TYR A 43 -15.88 9.92 23.13
N GLU A 44 -16.55 9.22 22.23
CA GLU A 44 -17.64 9.77 21.43
C GLU A 44 -18.83 8.81 21.45
N ILE A 45 -20.03 9.39 21.54
CA ILE A 45 -21.29 8.66 21.60
C ILE A 45 -22.05 9.00 20.33
N ASP A 46 -22.10 8.06 19.38
CA ASP A 46 -22.89 8.16 18.16
C ASP A 46 -24.28 7.58 18.43
N LEU A 47 -25.26 8.47 18.63
CA LEU A 47 -26.64 8.09 18.90
C LEU A 47 -27.40 7.65 17.64
N ASP A 48 -26.98 8.09 16.46
CA ASP A 48 -27.65 7.75 15.20
C ASP A 48 -27.36 6.30 14.83
N ARG A 49 -26.14 5.84 15.11
CA ARG A 49 -25.71 4.45 14.84
C ARG A 49 -25.71 3.56 16.08
N ASN A 50 -25.98 4.13 17.25
CA ASN A 50 -25.97 3.44 18.54
C ASN A 50 -24.58 2.87 18.91
N ILE A 51 -23.51 3.62 18.62
CA ILE A 51 -22.11 3.18 18.77
C ILE A 51 -21.36 4.05 19.79
N PHE A 52 -20.51 3.41 20.59
CA PHE A 52 -19.52 4.08 21.42
C PHE A 52 -18.14 4.03 20.75
N HIS A 53 -17.57 5.20 20.50
CA HIS A 53 -16.28 5.37 19.86
C HIS A 53 -15.17 5.70 20.87
N ILE A 54 -13.96 5.22 20.59
CA ILE A 54 -12.74 5.62 21.29
C ILE A 54 -11.71 6.04 20.25
N ASN A 55 -11.32 7.32 20.25
CA ASN A 55 -10.42 7.91 19.24
C ASN A 55 -10.92 7.65 17.81
N ASP A 56 -12.20 7.92 17.52
CA ASP A 56 -12.94 7.62 16.27
C ASP A 56 -13.19 6.14 15.95
N ILE A 57 -12.53 5.23 16.64
CA ILE A 57 -12.68 3.81 16.34
C ILE A 57 -13.98 3.33 16.99
N PRO A 58 -14.89 2.67 16.26
CA PRO A 58 -16.09 2.08 16.84
C PRO A 58 -15.69 0.91 17.76
N PHE A 59 -16.10 0.96 19.02
CA PHE A 59 -15.66 0.00 20.04
C PHE A 59 -16.80 -0.89 20.54
N PHE A 60 -17.86 -0.26 21.05
CA PHE A 60 -18.95 -0.95 21.71
C PHE A 60 -20.30 -0.53 21.15
N THR A 61 -21.28 -1.43 21.20
CA THR A 61 -22.68 -1.03 20.99
C THR A 61 -23.19 -0.33 22.26
N LEU A 62 -23.96 0.74 22.11
CA LEU A 62 -24.52 1.44 23.29
C LEU A 62 -25.57 0.61 24.03
N GLU A 63 -26.15 -0.40 23.36
CA GLU A 63 -27.05 -1.40 23.97
C GLU A 63 -26.35 -2.30 25.00
N CYS A 64 -25.07 -2.58 24.80
CA CYS A 64 -24.32 -3.53 25.63
C CYS A 64 -22.96 -2.96 26.04
N LEU A 65 -22.95 -1.78 26.66
CA LEU A 65 -21.72 -1.23 27.22
C LEU A 65 -21.17 -2.13 28.35
N PRO A 66 -19.86 -2.39 28.37
CA PRO A 66 -19.25 -3.10 29.48
C PRO A 66 -19.34 -2.27 30.76
N SER A 67 -19.45 -2.93 31.92
CA SER A 67 -19.50 -2.21 33.20
C SER A 67 -18.21 -1.42 33.44
N VAL A 68 -18.32 -0.33 34.22
CA VAL A 68 -17.22 0.59 34.53
C VAL A 68 -15.94 -0.14 34.99
N ASN A 69 -16.09 -1.20 35.78
CA ASN A 69 -14.98 -1.94 36.38
C ASN A 69 -14.19 -2.80 35.37
N VAL A 70 -14.76 -3.08 34.20
CA VAL A 70 -14.14 -3.91 33.15
C VAL A 70 -13.95 -3.17 31.83
N PHE A 71 -14.57 -2.00 31.63
CA PHE A 71 -14.43 -1.18 30.43
C PHE A 71 -12.95 -0.96 30.06
N LEU A 72 -12.15 -0.43 30.99
CA LEU A 72 -10.72 -0.17 30.74
C LEU A 72 -9.90 -1.45 30.52
N LYS A 73 -10.37 -2.62 30.98
CA LYS A 73 -9.70 -3.90 30.72
C LYS A 73 -9.85 -4.33 29.25
N TYR A 74 -10.89 -3.85 28.57
CA TYR A 74 -11.14 -4.14 27.16
C TYR A 74 -10.53 -3.10 26.22
N VAL A 75 -10.02 -1.97 26.73
CA VAL A 75 -9.34 -0.95 25.95
C VAL A 75 -7.84 -1.22 25.97
N THR A 76 -7.31 -1.74 24.86
CA THR A 76 -5.89 -2.08 24.70
C THR A 76 -5.28 -1.30 23.55
N GLU A 77 -3.98 -1.48 23.32
CA GLU A 77 -3.31 -0.99 22.11
C GLU A 77 -3.04 -2.16 21.17
N GLY A 78 -3.44 -2.01 19.92
CA GLY A 78 -3.13 -2.97 18.87
C GLY A 78 -1.67 -2.87 18.42
N HIS A 79 -1.32 -3.70 17.44
CA HIS A 79 0.03 -3.73 16.86
C HIS A 79 0.50 -2.36 16.36
N TYR A 80 -0.43 -1.50 15.90
CA TYR A 80 -0.15 -0.15 15.40
C TYR A 80 -0.17 0.95 16.48
N ARG A 81 -0.26 0.58 17.78
CA ARG A 81 -0.51 1.51 18.90
C ARG A 81 -1.81 2.31 18.80
N ASN A 82 -2.70 1.92 17.88
CA ASN A 82 -4.09 2.39 17.88
C ASN A 82 -4.84 1.72 19.02
N VAL A 83 -5.88 2.40 19.51
CA VAL A 83 -6.77 1.78 20.49
C VAL A 83 -7.44 0.58 19.81
N ALA A 84 -7.39 -0.58 20.44
CA ALA A 84 -8.05 -1.79 19.97
C ALA A 84 -8.83 -2.46 21.11
N CYS A 85 -9.86 -3.21 20.74
CA CYS A 85 -10.60 -4.04 21.68
C CYS A 85 -9.74 -5.24 22.10
N ALA A 86 -9.64 -5.53 23.39
CA ALA A 86 -8.89 -6.66 23.89
C ALA A 86 -9.45 -7.98 23.34
N ALA A 87 -8.59 -8.94 23.03
CA ALA A 87 -9.01 -10.25 22.50
C ALA A 87 -9.96 -11.03 23.42
N GLY A 88 -9.95 -10.74 24.73
CA GLY A 88 -10.87 -11.34 25.71
C GLY A 88 -12.18 -10.57 25.90
N CYS A 89 -12.48 -9.56 25.09
CA CYS A 89 -13.73 -8.81 25.18
C CYS A 89 -14.90 -9.68 24.71
N PRO A 90 -15.97 -9.85 25.51
CA PRO A 90 -17.17 -10.56 25.09
C PRO A 90 -17.79 -9.96 23.82
N SER A 91 -18.22 -10.84 22.90
CA SER A 91 -18.75 -10.45 21.58
C SER A 91 -20.04 -9.62 21.65
N GLU A 92 -20.79 -9.69 22.74
CA GLU A 92 -21.97 -8.88 23.00
C GLU A 92 -21.64 -7.40 23.22
N HIS A 93 -20.49 -7.10 23.83
CA HIS A 93 -20.03 -5.74 24.04
C HIS A 93 -19.46 -5.15 22.76
N MET A 94 -18.75 -5.97 21.98
CA MET A 94 -18.07 -5.54 20.77
C MET A 94 -19.04 -4.92 19.77
N TYR A 95 -18.61 -3.83 19.15
CA TYR A 95 -19.28 -3.28 17.98
C TYR A 95 -19.43 -4.37 16.91
N LYS A 96 -20.67 -4.58 16.47
CA LYS A 96 -20.99 -5.45 15.34
C LYS A 96 -21.16 -4.57 14.11
N ARG A 97 -20.48 -4.92 13.02
CA ARG A 97 -20.64 -4.23 11.73
C ARG A 97 -22.11 -4.21 11.33
N PRO A 98 -22.53 -3.23 10.50
CA PRO A 98 -23.90 -3.20 9.99
C PRO A 98 -24.21 -4.50 9.23
N ALA A 99 -25.50 -4.79 9.07
CA ALA A 99 -25.92 -5.90 8.23
C ALA A 99 -25.32 -5.75 6.83
N LEU A 100 -24.80 -6.84 6.29
CA LEU A 100 -24.19 -6.87 4.96
C LEU A 100 -25.22 -6.45 3.90
N PRO A 101 -24.78 -5.76 2.83
CA PRO A 101 -25.66 -5.42 1.72
C PRO A 101 -26.22 -6.69 1.08
N VAL A 102 -27.49 -6.64 0.67
CA VAL A 102 -28.11 -7.73 -0.08
C VAL A 102 -27.60 -7.68 -1.52
N VAL A 103 -26.81 -8.67 -1.90
CA VAL A 103 -26.28 -8.81 -3.27
C VAL A 103 -27.16 -9.77 -4.06
N ASP A 104 -27.78 -9.28 -5.13
CA ASP A 104 -28.64 -10.11 -6.00
C ASP A 104 -27.81 -11.15 -6.77
N ASP A 105 -28.41 -12.32 -7.06
CA ASP A 105 -27.73 -13.40 -7.81
C ASP A 105 -27.27 -12.94 -9.21
N SER A 106 -27.98 -11.99 -9.82
CA SER A 106 -27.60 -11.43 -11.12
C SER A 106 -26.27 -10.66 -11.08
N GLU A 107 -25.87 -10.11 -9.93
CA GLU A 107 -24.66 -9.29 -9.81
C GLU A 107 -23.35 -10.07 -9.91
N PHE A 108 -23.41 -11.40 -9.75
CA PHE A 108 -22.26 -12.29 -9.93
C PHE A 108 -22.51 -13.40 -10.95
N ALA A 109 -23.53 -13.22 -11.81
CA ALA A 109 -23.87 -14.15 -12.87
C ALA A 109 -22.73 -14.30 -13.89
N THR A 110 -22.01 -13.23 -14.24
CA THR A 110 -20.86 -13.31 -15.15
C THR A 110 -19.78 -14.22 -14.56
N TYR A 111 -19.43 -14.02 -13.29
CA TYR A 111 -18.47 -14.88 -12.60
C TYR A 111 -18.89 -16.35 -12.64
N GLN A 112 -20.14 -16.66 -12.27
CA GLN A 112 -20.67 -18.03 -12.32
C GLN A 112 -20.57 -18.63 -13.74
N SER A 113 -20.93 -17.87 -14.77
CA SER A 113 -20.91 -18.34 -16.16
C SER A 113 -19.50 -18.74 -16.63
N LEU A 114 -18.47 -18.06 -16.14
CA LEU A 114 -17.07 -18.32 -16.51
C LEU A 114 -16.48 -19.48 -15.70
N VAL A 115 -16.70 -19.49 -14.38
CA VAL A 115 -16.14 -20.52 -13.49
C VAL A 115 -16.69 -21.91 -13.80
N CYS A 116 -17.95 -22.03 -14.19
CA CYS A 116 -18.58 -23.32 -14.51
C CYS A 116 -17.98 -24.04 -15.73
N THR A 117 -17.07 -23.40 -16.48
CA THR A 117 -16.47 -23.97 -17.69
C THR A 117 -14.99 -24.36 -17.56
N GLY A 118 -14.34 -23.96 -16.45
CA GLY A 118 -12.91 -24.17 -16.24
C GLY A 118 -12.58 -25.46 -15.49
N THR A 119 -11.49 -26.12 -15.86
CA THR A 119 -10.82 -27.04 -14.92
C THR A 119 -10.18 -26.20 -13.81
N HIS A 120 -10.22 -26.68 -12.57
CA HIS A 120 -9.49 -26.05 -11.47
C HIS A 120 -7.98 -26.14 -11.76
N VAL A 121 -7.43 -25.07 -12.34
CA VAL A 121 -6.00 -24.88 -12.57
C VAL A 121 -5.51 -23.90 -11.51
N ALA A 122 -4.36 -24.18 -10.88
CA ALA A 122 -3.78 -23.25 -9.93
C ALA A 122 -3.48 -21.92 -10.62
N LEU A 123 -3.61 -20.79 -9.92
CA LEU A 123 -3.33 -19.47 -10.49
C LEU A 123 -1.88 -19.37 -10.99
N SER A 124 -0.95 -20.00 -10.25
CA SER A 124 0.46 -20.15 -10.62
C SER A 124 0.63 -20.87 -11.96
N ASP A 125 -0.07 -21.97 -12.18
CA ASP A 125 -0.07 -22.70 -13.45
C ASP A 125 -0.73 -21.88 -14.58
N LEU A 126 -1.83 -21.20 -14.29
CA LEU A 126 -2.60 -20.43 -15.29
C LEU A 126 -1.82 -19.21 -15.79
N LEU A 127 -1.20 -18.46 -14.89
CA LEU A 127 -0.48 -17.24 -15.19
C LEU A 127 1.03 -17.46 -15.39
N ALA A 128 1.49 -18.71 -15.24
CA ALA A 128 2.91 -19.05 -15.19
C ALA A 128 3.68 -18.20 -14.17
N ILE A 129 3.04 -17.90 -13.03
CA ILE A 129 3.64 -17.14 -11.92
C ILE A 129 4.05 -18.08 -10.79
N SER A 130 5.09 -17.72 -10.05
CA SER A 130 5.48 -18.47 -8.85
C SER A 130 4.60 -18.09 -7.67
N ASP A 131 4.20 -19.09 -6.86
CA ASP A 131 3.56 -18.84 -5.56
C ASP A 131 4.53 -18.20 -4.55
N VAL A 132 5.84 -18.22 -4.84
CA VAL A 132 6.87 -17.54 -4.06
C VAL A 132 7.14 -16.18 -4.68
N LEU A 133 7.01 -15.12 -3.87
CA LEU A 133 7.38 -13.78 -4.29
C LEU A 133 8.83 -13.76 -4.78
N SER A 134 9.05 -13.23 -5.98
CA SER A 134 10.39 -12.92 -6.45
C SER A 134 11.06 -11.89 -5.51
N PRO A 135 12.39 -11.77 -5.51
CA PRO A 135 13.08 -10.80 -4.66
C PRO A 135 12.56 -9.36 -4.82
N GLY A 136 12.25 -8.94 -6.05
CA GLY A 136 11.68 -7.61 -6.32
C GLY A 136 10.26 -7.45 -5.78
N GLU A 137 9.42 -8.48 -5.90
CA GLU A 137 8.06 -8.47 -5.34
C GLU A 137 8.09 -8.45 -3.81
N HIS A 138 9.01 -9.21 -3.19
CA HIS A 138 9.19 -9.21 -1.75
C HIS A 138 9.64 -7.85 -1.22
N VAL A 139 10.58 -7.18 -1.92
CA VAL A 139 10.99 -5.81 -1.60
C VAL A 139 9.84 -4.83 -1.71
N ARG A 140 9.05 -4.91 -2.80
CA ARG A 140 7.89 -4.04 -3.01
C ARG A 140 6.84 -4.25 -1.93
N ALA A 141 6.49 -5.50 -1.62
CA ALA A 141 5.55 -5.85 -0.57
C ALA A 141 6.04 -5.33 0.80
N SER A 142 7.31 -5.55 1.14
CA SER A 142 7.90 -5.06 2.40
C SER A 142 7.90 -3.54 2.50
N LEU A 143 8.16 -2.83 1.39
CA LEU A 143 8.07 -1.38 1.34
C LEU A 143 6.63 -0.91 1.54
N LEU A 144 5.67 -1.51 0.84
CA LEU A 144 4.24 -1.21 0.99
C LEU A 144 3.76 -1.44 2.43
N GLU A 145 4.07 -2.59 3.02
CA GLU A 145 3.75 -2.89 4.42
C GLU A 145 4.34 -1.85 5.38
N THR A 146 5.57 -1.41 5.11
CA THR A 146 6.22 -0.35 5.88
C THR A 146 5.46 0.96 5.75
N MET A 147 5.15 1.39 4.52
CA MET A 147 4.44 2.64 4.26
C MET A 147 3.03 2.64 4.85
N ILE A 148 2.25 1.59 4.59
CA ILE A 148 0.92 1.39 5.17
C ILE A 148 1.03 1.38 6.69
N GLY A 149 2.02 0.68 7.24
CA GLY A 149 2.23 0.63 8.67
C GLY A 149 2.53 2.00 9.26
N GLN A 150 3.26 2.86 8.56
CA GLN A 150 3.46 4.25 8.98
C GLN A 150 2.17 5.07 8.91
N CYS A 151 1.33 4.88 7.89
CA CYS A 151 0.02 5.54 7.83
C CYS A 151 -0.90 5.12 8.99
N MET A 152 -0.71 3.90 9.51
CA MET A 152 -1.54 3.34 10.58
C MET A 152 -1.04 3.64 12.00
N VAL A 153 0.19 4.10 12.22
CA VAL A 153 0.74 4.26 13.58
C VAL A 153 0.25 5.54 14.25
N LYS A 154 -0.28 5.42 15.49
CA LYS A 154 -0.60 6.55 16.38
C LYS A 154 0.69 7.27 16.82
N GLU A 155 0.91 8.48 16.32
CA GLU A 155 2.01 9.34 16.79
C GLU A 155 1.64 10.07 18.09
N HIS A 156 2.54 10.03 19.08
CA HIS A 156 2.38 10.75 20.33
C HIS A 156 3.23 12.03 20.28
N GLY A 157 2.57 13.16 20.03
CA GLY A 157 3.08 14.50 20.33
C GLY A 157 4.06 15.15 19.33
N ILE A 158 4.02 16.49 19.37
CA ILE A 158 5.01 17.50 18.93
C ILE A 158 4.85 18.13 17.52
N SER A 159 3.92 17.72 16.64
CA SER A 159 3.73 18.52 15.40
C SER A 159 2.31 18.60 14.87
N ASN A 160 1.99 19.75 14.26
CA ASN A 160 0.80 19.99 13.44
C ASN A 160 0.66 18.99 12.26
N LEU A 161 1.68 18.14 12.03
CA LEU A 161 1.66 17.04 11.05
C LEU A 161 0.87 15.80 11.55
N GLY A 162 0.38 15.83 12.80
CA GLY A 162 -0.39 14.75 13.42
C GLY A 162 -1.79 14.49 12.83
N ASP A 163 -2.27 15.34 11.90
CA ASP A 163 -3.63 15.20 11.38
C ASP A 163 -3.80 14.07 10.37
N VAL A 164 -2.85 13.86 9.47
CA VAL A 164 -3.11 12.97 8.32
C VAL A 164 -3.03 11.48 8.65
N ARG A 165 -2.21 11.09 9.62
CA ARG A 165 -2.23 9.70 10.10
C ARG A 165 -3.50 9.37 10.87
N ARG A 166 -4.04 10.35 11.61
CA ARG A 166 -5.36 10.20 12.22
C ARG A 166 -6.42 10.04 11.15
N VAL A 167 -6.34 10.80 10.07
CA VAL A 167 -7.25 10.67 8.93
C VAL A 167 -7.24 9.24 8.40
N VAL A 168 -6.09 8.62 8.09
CA VAL A 168 -6.09 7.25 7.53
C VAL A 168 -6.72 6.21 8.46
N VAL A 169 -6.32 6.15 9.74
CA VAL A 169 -6.87 5.16 10.70
C VAL A 169 -8.36 5.40 10.93
N ARG A 170 -8.77 6.67 11.07
CA ARG A 170 -10.16 7.07 11.21
C ARG A 170 -10.95 6.64 9.99
N THR A 171 -10.48 6.97 8.79
CA THR A 171 -11.14 6.67 7.53
C THR A 171 -11.27 5.16 7.32
N ILE A 172 -10.24 4.36 7.64
CA ILE A 172 -10.34 2.89 7.61
C ILE A 172 -11.39 2.37 8.58
N SER A 173 -11.48 2.96 9.77
CA SER A 173 -12.50 2.58 10.76
C SER A 173 -13.91 2.98 10.30
N GLN A 174 -14.03 4.12 9.61
CA GLN A 174 -15.29 4.61 9.05
C GLN A 174 -15.78 3.77 7.87
N PHE A 175 -14.88 3.24 7.03
CA PHE A 175 -15.24 2.27 5.98
C PHE A 175 -15.99 1.06 6.54
N GLY A 176 -15.69 0.63 7.77
CA GLY A 176 -16.41 -0.46 8.44
C GLY A 176 -17.84 -0.12 8.86
N LEU A 177 -18.22 1.16 8.83
CA LEU A 177 -19.53 1.68 9.18
C LEU A 177 -20.41 1.98 7.94
N VAL A 178 -19.80 1.99 6.75
CA VAL A 178 -20.50 2.19 5.48
C VAL A 178 -21.24 0.90 5.13
N SER A 179 -22.53 0.99 4.80
CA SER A 179 -23.34 -0.20 4.43
C SER A 179 -23.50 -0.37 2.93
N LEU A 180 -23.38 0.73 2.17
CA LEU A 180 -23.59 0.77 0.72
C LEU A 180 -22.48 1.58 0.05
N HIS A 181 -22.11 1.21 -1.18
CA HIS A 181 -21.01 1.84 -1.90
C HIS A 181 -21.25 3.34 -2.19
N ASP A 182 -22.50 3.76 -2.41
CA ASP A 182 -22.88 5.15 -2.65
C ASP A 182 -22.72 6.06 -1.42
N GLN A 183 -22.58 5.48 -0.23
CA GLN A 183 -22.34 6.19 1.02
C GLN A 183 -20.86 6.51 1.28
N ILE A 184 -19.94 6.02 0.43
CA ILE A 184 -18.51 6.36 0.53
C ILE A 184 -18.35 7.86 0.28
N THR A 185 -17.84 8.58 1.28
CA THR A 185 -17.55 10.02 1.23
C THR A 185 -16.36 10.33 0.33
N ASP A 186 -16.18 11.60 -0.08
CA ASP A 186 -15.02 12.02 -0.87
C ASP A 186 -13.69 11.76 -0.14
N GLN A 187 -13.69 11.89 1.18
CA GLN A 187 -12.51 11.66 2.01
C GLN A 187 -12.13 10.16 2.06
N GLU A 188 -13.13 9.30 2.24
CA GLU A 188 -12.97 7.84 2.17
C GLU A 188 -12.50 7.41 0.78
N TRP A 189 -13.19 7.87 -0.27
CA TRP A 189 -12.85 7.60 -1.66
C TRP A 189 -11.40 8.00 -1.98
N SER A 190 -11.03 9.22 -1.61
CA SER A 190 -9.68 9.72 -1.82
C SER A 190 -8.67 8.85 -1.07
N THR A 191 -8.95 8.45 0.17
CA THR A 191 -8.09 7.56 0.98
C THR A 191 -7.88 6.20 0.33
N ALA A 192 -8.96 5.54 -0.11
CA ALA A 192 -8.85 4.28 -0.83
C ALA A 192 -8.10 4.45 -2.16
N SER A 193 -8.34 5.55 -2.87
CA SER A 193 -7.66 5.88 -4.13
C SER A 193 -6.15 6.07 -3.94
N PHE A 194 -5.76 6.79 -2.88
CA PHE A 194 -4.35 6.96 -2.51
C PHE A 194 -3.70 5.62 -2.19
N MET A 195 -4.39 4.74 -1.45
CA MET A 195 -3.87 3.41 -1.11
C MET A 195 -3.74 2.51 -2.35
N ALA A 196 -4.68 2.59 -3.29
CA ALA A 196 -4.60 1.89 -4.58
C ALA A 196 -3.44 2.42 -5.42
N ASN A 197 -3.32 3.74 -5.56
CA ASN A 197 -2.20 4.38 -6.25
C ASN A 197 -0.86 3.96 -5.62
N LEU A 198 -0.80 3.93 -4.29
CA LEU A 198 0.37 3.45 -3.58
C LEU A 198 0.68 2.00 -3.95
N ALA A 199 -0.31 1.11 -4.07
CA ALA A 199 -0.06 -0.30 -4.41
C ALA A 199 0.41 -0.51 -5.86
N PHE A 200 -0.11 0.25 -6.83
CA PHE A 200 0.04 -0.05 -8.26
C PHE A 200 1.02 0.86 -9.01
N ILE A 201 1.20 2.11 -8.58
CA ILE A 201 2.12 3.04 -9.24
C ILE A 201 3.58 2.64 -8.98
N PRO A 202 4.50 2.79 -9.95
CA PRO A 202 5.92 2.61 -9.70
C PRO A 202 6.39 3.47 -8.52
N HIS A 203 6.95 2.82 -7.50
CA HIS A 203 7.47 3.47 -6.29
C HIS A 203 8.76 4.23 -6.59
N ILE A 204 8.64 5.39 -7.20
CA ILE A 204 9.77 6.26 -7.51
C ILE A 204 9.68 7.49 -6.61
N PHE A 205 10.49 7.51 -5.57
CA PHE A 205 10.56 8.59 -4.60
C PHE A 205 11.84 9.39 -4.84
N ASP A 206 11.79 10.35 -5.77
CA ASP A 206 12.87 11.31 -5.98
C ASP A 206 12.51 12.69 -5.43
N TYR A 207 13.51 13.54 -5.24
CA TYR A 207 13.45 14.78 -4.48
C TYR A 207 12.56 15.88 -5.09
N SER A 208 12.03 15.72 -6.31
CA SER A 208 11.23 16.77 -6.97
C SER A 208 10.22 16.19 -7.98
N ASP A 209 8.96 16.59 -7.80
CA ASP A 209 7.92 16.78 -8.83
C ASP A 209 7.21 15.60 -9.52
N LEU A 210 7.61 14.34 -9.34
CA LEU A 210 6.92 13.25 -10.05
C LEU A 210 5.63 12.74 -9.39
N ILE A 211 5.46 12.92 -8.07
CA ILE A 211 4.29 12.37 -7.34
C ILE A 211 3.04 13.25 -7.51
N SER A 212 3.20 14.55 -7.80
CA SER A 212 2.08 15.48 -7.93
C SER A 212 1.26 15.34 -9.22
N ASN A 213 1.70 14.52 -10.17
CA ASN A 213 1.04 14.37 -11.47
C ASN A 213 0.24 13.08 -11.62
N HIS A 214 0.06 12.31 -10.55
CA HIS A 214 -0.84 11.17 -10.62
C HIS A 214 -2.27 11.71 -10.75
N SER A 215 -2.94 11.32 -11.84
CA SER A 215 -4.34 11.66 -12.02
C SER A 215 -5.11 11.13 -10.83
N LYS A 216 -5.69 12.03 -10.02
CA LYS A 216 -6.62 11.66 -8.96
C LYS A 216 -7.66 10.73 -9.59
N LEU A 217 -7.81 9.53 -9.04
CA LEU A 217 -8.81 8.59 -9.55
C LEU A 217 -10.16 9.31 -9.49
N SER A 218 -10.81 9.41 -10.66
CA SER A 218 -12.16 9.97 -10.73
C SER A 218 -13.07 9.17 -9.79
N ARG A 219 -14.16 9.79 -9.33
CA ARG A 219 -15.16 9.11 -8.50
C ARG A 219 -16.02 8.16 -9.35
N ASN A 220 -15.33 7.22 -10.00
CA ASN A 220 -15.87 6.15 -10.81
C ASN A 220 -15.64 4.86 -10.05
N GLU A 221 -16.69 4.06 -9.90
CA GLU A 221 -16.64 2.75 -9.24
C GLU A 221 -15.44 1.89 -9.72
N LEU A 222 -15.15 1.97 -11.01
CA LEU A 222 -14.02 1.35 -11.67
C LEU A 222 -13.07 2.43 -12.19
N SER A 223 -11.79 2.29 -11.89
CA SER A 223 -10.75 3.21 -12.34
C SER A 223 -9.54 2.46 -12.86
N TRP A 224 -9.09 2.83 -14.06
CA TRP A 224 -7.88 2.30 -14.67
C TRP A 224 -6.66 3.02 -14.09
N VAL A 225 -5.90 2.33 -13.24
CA VAL A 225 -4.65 2.86 -12.66
C VAL A 225 -3.47 2.73 -13.63
N ARG A 226 -3.58 1.82 -14.60
CA ARG A 226 -2.65 1.59 -15.71
C ARG A 226 -3.44 1.14 -16.94
N GLU A 227 -2.79 1.11 -18.11
CA GLU A 227 -3.39 0.61 -19.36
C GLU A 227 -3.88 -0.84 -19.26
N ASP A 228 -3.27 -1.64 -18.37
CA ASP A 228 -3.53 -3.06 -18.18
C ASP A 228 -4.14 -3.40 -16.81
N THR A 229 -4.39 -2.40 -15.98
CA THR A 229 -4.79 -2.60 -14.58
C THR A 229 -5.99 -1.74 -14.24
N VAL A 230 -7.12 -2.42 -13.98
CA VAL A 230 -8.33 -1.81 -13.43
C VAL A 230 -8.42 -2.09 -11.94
N VAL A 231 -8.85 -1.07 -11.19
CA VAL A 231 -9.09 -1.15 -9.75
C VAL A 231 -10.54 -0.79 -9.47
N ARG A 232 -11.15 -1.54 -8.56
CA ARG A 232 -12.45 -1.23 -7.96
C ARG A 232 -12.26 -1.06 -6.46
N ILE A 233 -12.74 0.06 -5.93
CA ILE A 233 -12.81 0.26 -4.48
C ILE A 233 -14.12 -0.37 -4.01
N ALA A 234 -14.05 -1.39 -3.17
CA ALA A 234 -15.20 -2.11 -2.67
C ALA A 234 -15.13 -2.27 -1.14
N ILE A 235 -16.30 -2.37 -0.52
CA ILE A 235 -16.49 -2.60 0.91
C ILE A 235 -17.06 -4.00 1.14
N HIS A 236 -16.95 -4.52 2.37
CA HIS A 236 -17.46 -5.84 2.76
C HIS A 236 -16.89 -7.03 1.98
N LEU A 237 -15.63 -6.94 1.53
CA LEU A 237 -14.98 -8.04 0.79
C LEU A 237 -14.72 -9.31 1.64
N ASP A 238 -14.97 -9.25 2.95
CA ASP A 238 -15.02 -10.43 3.82
C ASP A 238 -16.29 -11.27 3.62
N ASP A 239 -17.34 -10.71 3.03
CA ASP A 239 -18.51 -11.46 2.56
C ASP A 239 -18.27 -12.02 1.16
N GLU A 240 -18.49 -13.32 1.00
CA GLU A 240 -18.23 -14.03 -0.25
C GLU A 240 -19.08 -13.48 -1.41
N ARG A 241 -20.37 -13.17 -1.17
CA ARG A 241 -21.25 -12.65 -2.23
C ARG A 241 -20.82 -11.27 -2.69
N CYS A 242 -20.46 -10.38 -1.74
CA CYS A 242 -19.92 -9.06 -2.04
C CYS A 242 -18.59 -9.14 -2.81
N LEU A 243 -17.70 -10.08 -2.45
CA LEU A 243 -16.46 -10.33 -3.17
C LEU A 243 -16.72 -10.83 -4.60
N LEU A 244 -17.62 -11.81 -4.77
CA LEU A 244 -17.95 -12.37 -6.09
C LEU A 244 -18.61 -11.32 -7.00
N ALA A 245 -19.54 -10.52 -6.48
CA ALA A 245 -20.10 -9.39 -7.23
C ALA A 245 -19.04 -8.33 -7.54
N SER A 246 -18.05 -8.15 -6.65
CA SER A 246 -16.91 -7.26 -6.90
C SER A 246 -16.08 -7.72 -8.09
N ILE A 247 -15.74 -9.00 -8.12
CA ILE A 247 -14.99 -9.67 -9.20
C ILE A 247 -15.80 -9.68 -10.50
N SER A 248 -17.10 -9.97 -10.44
CA SER A 248 -17.96 -10.02 -11.62
C SER A 248 -17.95 -8.71 -12.39
N ARG A 249 -18.16 -7.56 -11.72
CA ARG A 249 -18.13 -6.26 -12.43
C ARG A 249 -16.73 -5.90 -12.95
N LEU A 250 -15.66 -6.33 -12.27
CA LEU A 250 -14.30 -6.17 -12.79
C LEU A 250 -14.11 -6.96 -14.10
N ILE A 251 -14.63 -8.19 -14.16
CA ILE A 251 -14.60 -9.00 -15.37
C ILE A 251 -15.40 -8.33 -16.49
N ASP A 252 -16.62 -7.87 -16.20
CA ASP A 252 -17.47 -7.19 -17.17
C ASP A 252 -16.74 -5.97 -17.78
N GLU A 253 -16.15 -5.11 -16.94
CA GLU A 253 -15.35 -3.94 -17.37
C GLU A 253 -14.16 -4.34 -18.27
N ILE A 254 -13.41 -5.39 -17.89
CA ILE A 254 -12.29 -5.89 -18.70
C ILE A 254 -12.79 -6.42 -20.05
N LEU A 255 -13.94 -7.09 -20.08
CA LEU A 255 -14.53 -7.65 -21.29
C LEU A 255 -15.06 -6.57 -22.24
N GLU A 256 -15.61 -5.48 -21.70
CA GLU A 256 -16.10 -4.34 -22.49
C GLU A 256 -14.97 -3.61 -23.23
N GLN A 257 -13.75 -3.56 -22.66
CA GLN A 257 -12.58 -2.96 -23.31
C GLN A 257 -12.04 -3.73 -24.53
N LYS A 258 -12.59 -4.91 -24.87
CA LYS A 258 -12.15 -5.74 -26.02
C LYS A 258 -12.27 -5.05 -27.39
N GLY A 259 -12.90 -3.89 -27.49
CA GLY A 259 -12.89 -3.05 -28.70
C GLY A 259 -11.51 -2.44 -29.04
N ASN A 260 -10.56 -2.46 -28.10
CA ASN A 260 -9.20 -1.96 -28.29
C ASN A 260 -8.22 -2.90 -27.57
N PRO A 261 -7.96 -4.10 -28.13
CA PRO A 261 -7.10 -5.09 -27.49
C PRO A 261 -5.66 -4.60 -27.57
N GLY A 262 -5.22 -3.84 -26.56
CA GLY A 262 -3.84 -3.90 -26.14
C GLY A 262 -3.46 -5.37 -25.94
N ASP A 263 -2.21 -5.74 -26.17
CA ASP A 263 -1.67 -7.10 -26.03
C ASP A 263 -1.89 -7.63 -24.59
N TYR A 264 -3.12 -8.01 -24.23
CA TYR A 264 -3.43 -8.64 -22.97
C TYR A 264 -2.87 -10.06 -23.04
N PHE A 265 -2.06 -10.41 -22.03
CA PHE A 265 -1.41 -11.71 -21.86
C PHE A 265 -2.43 -12.85 -21.68
N GLY A 266 -3.12 -13.20 -22.76
CA GLY A 266 -3.69 -14.52 -22.95
C GLY A 266 -2.70 -15.39 -23.73
N PRO A 267 -2.63 -16.71 -23.49
CA PRO A 267 -1.87 -17.60 -24.36
C PRO A 267 -2.37 -17.41 -25.78
N GLU A 268 -1.50 -16.84 -26.60
CA GLU A 268 -1.73 -16.49 -27.99
C GLU A 268 -2.25 -17.74 -28.73
N LYS A 269 -3.57 -17.80 -28.98
CA LYS A 269 -4.12 -18.79 -29.93
C LYS A 269 -3.57 -18.40 -31.29
N ARG A 270 -2.44 -19.01 -31.67
CA ARG A 270 -1.87 -18.95 -33.01
C ARG A 270 -2.93 -19.44 -34.01
N SER A 271 -3.71 -18.50 -34.53
CA SER A 271 -4.56 -18.70 -35.67
C SER A 271 -3.65 -18.76 -36.89
N THR A 272 -3.26 -19.98 -37.27
CA THR A 272 -2.50 -20.27 -38.47
C THR A 272 -3.37 -19.90 -39.68
N LYS A 273 -3.38 -18.63 -40.05
CA LYS A 273 -4.03 -18.16 -41.27
C LYS A 273 -3.17 -18.61 -42.45
N MET A 274 -3.45 -19.81 -42.91
CA MET A 274 -2.88 -20.47 -44.08
C MET A 274 -3.16 -19.58 -45.31
N ARG A 275 -2.19 -18.74 -45.69
CA ARG A 275 -2.25 -17.99 -46.96
C ARG A 275 -1.96 -18.97 -48.08
N HIS A 276 -2.96 -19.19 -48.92
CA HIS A 276 -2.78 -19.79 -50.23
C HIS A 276 -1.83 -18.94 -51.07
N ALA A 277 -0.81 -19.60 -51.61
CA ALA A 277 0.10 -19.08 -52.61
C ALA A 277 -0.62 -19.04 -53.96
N ASP A 278 -0.55 -17.89 -54.63
CA ASP A 278 -0.49 -17.85 -56.09
C ASP A 278 0.06 -16.49 -56.51
N THR A 279 1.35 -16.45 -56.87
CA THR A 279 1.89 -15.37 -57.71
C THR A 279 3.10 -15.88 -58.48
N THR A 280 2.87 -16.11 -59.76
CA THR A 280 3.81 -16.27 -60.85
C THR A 280 4.82 -15.11 -60.88
N LYS A 281 6.12 -15.43 -60.81
CA LYS A 281 7.23 -14.49 -61.02
C LYS A 281 7.70 -14.54 -62.48
N SER A 282 7.70 -13.38 -63.13
CA SER A 282 8.48 -13.09 -64.32
C SER A 282 9.92 -12.73 -63.93
N LEU A 283 10.87 -13.27 -64.69
CA LEU A 283 12.31 -13.08 -64.60
C LEU A 283 12.70 -11.72 -65.21
N THR A 284 13.39 -10.87 -64.46
CA THR A 284 14.38 -9.92 -64.99
C THR A 284 15.50 -9.79 -63.96
N ASP A 285 16.68 -10.26 -64.37
CA ASP A 285 17.98 -10.04 -63.75
C ASP A 285 18.33 -8.56 -63.82
N ASP A 286 18.53 -7.93 -62.67
CA ASP A 286 19.40 -6.76 -62.54
C ASP A 286 20.19 -6.91 -61.25
N ALA A 287 21.52 -6.99 -61.41
CA ALA A 287 22.50 -7.17 -60.35
C ALA A 287 22.73 -5.84 -59.62
N GLU A 288 22.06 -5.65 -58.50
CA GLU A 288 22.41 -4.63 -57.50
C GLU A 288 23.12 -5.28 -56.31
N ASP A 289 24.36 -4.82 -56.07
CA ASP A 289 25.20 -5.12 -54.92
C ASP A 289 24.44 -4.94 -53.61
N THR A 290 23.93 -6.04 -53.08
CA THR A 290 23.16 -6.05 -51.84
C THR A 290 24.15 -5.91 -50.67
N PRO A 291 24.05 -4.85 -49.83
CA PRO A 291 24.94 -4.68 -48.70
C PRO A 291 24.82 -5.90 -47.80
N THR A 292 25.96 -6.54 -47.56
CA THR A 292 26.08 -7.77 -46.78
C THR A 292 25.37 -7.53 -45.46
N GLN A 293 24.24 -8.22 -45.28
CA GLN A 293 23.37 -8.09 -44.12
C GLN A 293 24.13 -8.67 -42.93
N THR A 294 25.06 -7.89 -42.37
CA THR A 294 25.77 -8.21 -41.14
C THR A 294 24.69 -8.46 -40.11
N SER A 295 24.53 -9.74 -39.76
CA SER A 295 23.61 -10.19 -38.72
C SER A 295 23.97 -9.41 -37.47
N ARG A 296 23.18 -8.36 -37.19
CA ARG A 296 23.31 -7.57 -35.97
C ARG A 296 23.03 -8.57 -34.85
N SER A 297 24.09 -9.07 -34.22
CA SER A 297 23.98 -9.96 -33.08
C SER A 297 23.23 -9.17 -32.00
N VAL A 298 21.96 -9.49 -31.83
CA VAL A 298 21.14 -8.91 -30.77
C VAL A 298 21.74 -9.42 -29.46
N LEU A 299 22.14 -8.50 -28.58
CA LEU A 299 22.64 -8.88 -27.26
C LEU A 299 21.58 -9.74 -26.56
N PRO A 300 21.99 -10.81 -25.84
CA PRO A 300 21.08 -11.59 -25.01
C PRO A 300 20.28 -10.71 -24.03
N PRO A 301 19.01 -11.03 -23.75
CA PRO A 301 18.16 -10.27 -22.82
C PRO A 301 18.78 -10.08 -21.42
N GLU A 302 19.59 -11.03 -20.97
CA GLU A 302 20.28 -10.98 -19.68
C GLU A 302 21.29 -9.84 -19.63
N LEU A 303 22.02 -9.60 -20.72
CA LEU A 303 22.95 -8.48 -20.83
C LEU A 303 22.22 -7.14 -20.92
N TRP A 304 21.08 -7.09 -21.63
CA TRP A 304 20.24 -5.89 -21.63
C TRP A 304 19.72 -5.57 -20.24
N ARG A 305 19.32 -6.59 -19.49
CA ARG A 305 18.89 -6.43 -18.10
C ARG A 305 20.03 -5.89 -17.24
N GLU A 306 21.23 -6.43 -17.34
CA GLU A 306 22.39 -5.94 -16.59
C GLU A 306 22.72 -4.47 -16.92
N ILE A 307 22.68 -4.11 -18.21
CA ILE A 307 22.85 -2.72 -18.66
C ILE A 307 21.77 -1.83 -18.04
N ALA A 308 20.49 -2.22 -18.18
CA ALA A 308 19.35 -1.46 -17.66
C ALA A 308 19.39 -1.33 -16.12
N PHE A 309 19.92 -2.33 -15.41
CA PHE A 309 20.11 -2.25 -13.97
C PHE A 309 21.12 -1.17 -13.57
N ASN A 310 22.07 -0.81 -14.44
CA ASN A 310 23.05 0.22 -14.14
C ASN A 310 22.63 1.63 -14.61
N LEU A 311 21.51 1.75 -15.33
CA LEU A 311 20.99 3.05 -15.79
C LEU A 311 20.33 3.84 -14.66
N HIS A 312 20.52 5.16 -14.69
CA HIS A 312 19.71 6.11 -13.92
C HIS A 312 18.26 6.10 -14.41
N LEU A 313 17.32 6.59 -13.59
CA LEU A 313 15.90 6.53 -13.91
C LEU A 313 15.55 7.16 -15.27
N HIS A 314 16.05 8.38 -15.54
CA HIS A 314 15.78 9.06 -16.81
C HIS A 314 16.30 8.28 -18.01
N ASP A 315 17.52 7.73 -17.90
CA ASP A 315 18.12 6.90 -18.94
C ASP A 315 17.39 5.57 -19.10
N LEU A 316 16.86 5.00 -18.01
CA LEU A 316 16.06 3.77 -18.03
C LEU A 316 14.73 3.98 -18.74
N ILE A 317 14.07 5.13 -18.52
CA ILE A 317 12.86 5.52 -19.24
C ILE A 317 13.19 5.70 -20.73
N ALA A 318 14.22 6.47 -21.06
CA ALA A 318 14.64 6.68 -22.45
C ALA A 318 15.01 5.35 -23.13
N PHE A 319 15.71 4.46 -22.43
CA PHE A 319 16.03 3.11 -22.88
C PHE A 319 14.76 2.31 -23.18
N GLY A 320 13.75 2.37 -22.31
CA GLY A 320 12.46 1.72 -22.51
C GLY A 320 11.69 2.20 -23.76
N LEU A 321 12.00 3.38 -24.29
CA LEU A 321 11.37 3.93 -25.50
C LEU A 321 12.08 3.49 -26.80
N VAL A 322 13.27 2.87 -26.72
CA VAL A 322 14.08 2.51 -27.89
C VAL A 322 13.47 1.36 -28.70
N SER A 323 12.93 0.34 -28.03
CA SER A 323 12.37 -0.85 -28.69
C SER A 323 11.45 -1.63 -27.75
N LYS A 324 10.65 -2.57 -28.29
CA LYS A 324 9.83 -3.48 -27.47
C LYS A 324 10.65 -4.31 -26.48
N LEU A 325 11.84 -4.76 -26.88
CA LEU A 325 12.73 -5.52 -25.99
C LEU A 325 13.26 -4.64 -24.85
N CYS A 326 13.75 -3.44 -25.18
CA CYS A 326 14.23 -2.50 -24.17
C CYS A 326 13.10 -2.06 -23.23
N ASN A 327 11.89 -1.88 -23.76
CA ASN A 327 10.69 -1.59 -22.97
C ASN A 327 10.39 -2.70 -21.96
N ALA A 328 10.39 -3.97 -22.40
CA ALA A 328 10.16 -5.11 -21.53
C ALA A 328 11.24 -5.21 -20.44
N VAL A 329 12.51 -5.00 -20.80
CA VAL A 329 13.63 -5.01 -19.86
C VAL A 329 13.52 -3.84 -18.86
N ALA A 330 13.28 -2.62 -19.34
CA ALA A 330 13.09 -1.45 -18.49
C ALA A 330 11.91 -1.66 -17.52
N SER A 331 10.81 -2.22 -18.01
CA SER A 331 9.63 -2.54 -17.20
C SER A 331 9.95 -3.52 -16.07
N ILE A 332 10.80 -4.53 -16.31
CA ILE A 332 11.28 -5.45 -15.25
C ILE A 332 12.09 -4.69 -14.19
N VAL A 333 12.98 -3.78 -14.62
CA VAL A 333 13.83 -2.99 -13.70
C VAL A 333 12.99 -1.99 -12.89
N LEU A 334 11.97 -1.38 -13.50
CA LEU A 334 11.05 -0.45 -12.87
C LEU A 334 10.11 -1.11 -11.86
N ARG A 335 10.06 -2.45 -11.78
CA ARG A 335 9.33 -3.16 -10.71
C ARG A 335 9.99 -2.99 -9.34
N TYR A 336 11.29 -2.71 -9.30
CA TYR A 336 12.01 -2.46 -8.06
C TYR A 336 11.77 -1.01 -7.60
N PRO A 337 11.34 -0.80 -6.34
CA PRO A 337 11.20 0.55 -5.81
C PRO A 337 12.50 1.36 -5.86
N GLN A 338 12.36 2.66 -6.10
CA GLN A 338 13.46 3.62 -6.15
C GLN A 338 13.25 4.73 -5.13
N ILE A 339 14.28 5.03 -4.34
CA ILE A 339 14.27 6.04 -3.28
C ILE A 339 15.55 6.87 -3.41
N CYS A 340 15.45 8.17 -3.69
CA CYS A 340 16.59 9.08 -3.87
C CYS A 340 17.67 8.55 -4.84
N GLY A 341 17.23 7.97 -5.96
CA GLY A 341 18.11 7.36 -6.96
C GLY A 341 18.74 6.02 -6.56
N TYR A 342 18.43 5.49 -5.37
CA TYR A 342 18.76 4.12 -4.99
C TYR A 342 17.63 3.18 -5.38
N ARG A 343 17.97 2.05 -6.01
CA ARG A 343 17.02 0.97 -6.27
C ARG A 343 17.07 -0.03 -5.13
N LEU A 344 15.92 -0.35 -4.54
CA LEU A 344 15.81 -1.39 -3.52
C LEU A 344 15.86 -2.75 -4.22
N VAL A 345 16.81 -3.61 -3.87
CA VAL A 345 17.06 -4.90 -4.54
C VAL A 345 16.86 -6.11 -3.62
N GLY A 346 16.77 -5.90 -2.30
CA GLY A 346 16.54 -6.97 -1.34
C GLY A 346 16.09 -6.46 0.03
N VAL A 347 15.69 -7.38 0.89
CA VAL A 347 15.43 -7.15 2.31
C VAL A 347 16.51 -7.94 3.07
N PRO A 348 17.30 -7.33 3.96
CA PRO A 348 18.32 -8.05 4.70
C PRO A 348 17.66 -9.02 5.68
N ASN A 349 18.20 -10.24 5.77
CA ASN A 349 17.72 -11.27 6.70
C ASN A 349 17.88 -10.85 8.16
N GLU A 350 18.96 -10.13 8.46
CA GLU A 350 19.24 -9.60 9.79
C GLU A 350 18.91 -8.11 9.83
N ARG A 351 18.12 -7.71 10.83
CA ARG A 351 17.93 -6.29 11.11
C ARG A 351 19.19 -5.77 11.81
N PRO A 352 19.87 -4.76 11.27
CA PRO A 352 21.06 -4.20 11.91
C PRO A 352 20.68 -3.56 13.26
N ASN A 353 20.89 -4.31 14.35
CA ASN A 353 20.52 -3.92 15.72
C ASN A 353 21.17 -2.60 16.16
N HIS A 354 22.37 -2.30 15.65
CA HIS A 354 23.07 -1.05 15.93
C HIS A 354 22.35 0.17 15.38
N LEU A 355 21.62 0.01 14.26
CA LEU A 355 20.82 1.08 13.68
C LEU A 355 19.55 1.29 14.49
N GLN A 356 18.94 0.23 15.04
CA GLN A 356 17.68 0.35 15.80
C GLN A 356 17.79 1.16 17.09
N LYS A 357 18.97 1.23 17.73
CA LYS A 357 19.12 1.88 19.05
C LYS A 357 18.76 3.37 19.03
N ASP A 358 18.97 4.05 17.90
CA ASP A 358 18.66 5.48 17.74
C ASP A 358 17.24 5.74 17.18
N TYR A 359 16.50 4.67 16.85
CA TYR A 359 15.23 4.77 16.15
C TYR A 359 14.08 4.28 17.03
N ARG A 360 13.28 5.23 17.54
CA ARG A 360 11.99 4.94 18.21
C ARG A 360 10.88 4.49 17.24
N PHE A 361 11.24 4.19 15.99
CA PHE A 361 10.29 3.76 14.98
C PHE A 361 10.04 2.28 15.19
N LEU A 362 8.87 1.96 15.74
CA LEU A 362 8.42 0.56 15.88
C LEU A 362 8.44 -0.23 14.56
N ARG A 363 8.61 0.44 13.41
CA ARG A 363 8.38 -0.13 12.07
C ARG A 363 9.28 0.46 11.00
N ALA A 364 10.55 0.73 11.31
CA ALA A 364 11.50 0.94 10.23
C ALA A 364 11.81 -0.41 9.57
N ALA A 365 11.82 -0.46 8.24
CA ALA A 365 12.31 -1.59 7.48
C ALA A 365 13.67 -1.25 6.87
N SER A 366 14.55 -2.25 6.79
CA SER A 366 15.83 -2.12 6.12
C SER A 366 15.75 -2.78 4.75
N PHE A 367 16.46 -2.23 3.78
CA PHE A 367 16.48 -2.69 2.41
C PHE A 367 17.92 -2.68 1.91
N LEU A 368 18.31 -3.73 1.20
CA LEU A 368 19.50 -3.71 0.36
C LEU A 368 19.17 -2.85 -0.85
N ALA A 369 20.03 -1.90 -1.16
CA ALA A 369 19.84 -0.97 -2.26
C ALA A 369 21.10 -0.80 -3.08
N VAL A 370 20.96 -0.38 -4.33
CA VAL A 370 22.07 -0.13 -5.24
C VAL A 370 21.87 1.21 -5.93
N ARG A 371 22.93 2.01 -6.04
CA ARG A 371 22.96 3.23 -6.84
C ARG A 371 24.25 3.26 -7.65
N SER A 372 24.15 3.26 -8.97
CA SER A 372 25.31 3.29 -9.87
C SER A 372 26.34 2.18 -9.55
N GLY A 373 25.85 0.97 -9.24
CA GLY A 373 26.68 -0.17 -8.86
C GLY A 373 27.19 -0.16 -7.42
N ILE A 374 26.96 0.90 -6.65
CA ILE A 374 27.38 1.01 -5.25
C ILE A 374 26.28 0.43 -4.36
N PRO A 375 26.54 -0.67 -3.62
CA PRO A 375 25.58 -1.21 -2.66
C PRO A 375 25.45 -0.30 -1.45
N ALA A 376 24.25 -0.24 -0.89
CA ALA A 376 23.94 0.47 0.34
C ALA A 376 22.85 -0.28 1.11
N ILE A 377 22.76 -0.03 2.42
CA ILE A 377 21.59 -0.40 3.22
C ILE A 377 20.76 0.86 3.38
N LEU A 378 19.48 0.80 3.02
CA LEU A 378 18.51 1.87 3.24
C LEU A 378 17.56 1.47 4.36
N ILE A 379 17.38 2.36 5.33
CA ILE A 379 16.34 2.22 6.35
C ILE A 379 15.20 3.14 5.95
N VAL A 380 14.01 2.59 5.77
CA VAL A 380 12.79 3.35 5.49
C VAL A 380 11.94 3.33 6.75
N GLY A 381 11.65 4.50 7.28
CA GLY A 381 10.82 4.70 8.46
C GLY A 381 10.55 6.18 8.69
N LEU A 382 9.77 6.48 9.71
CA LEU A 382 9.50 7.87 10.11
C LEU A 382 10.75 8.53 10.69
N GLY A 383 10.76 9.85 10.77
CA GLY A 383 11.84 10.63 11.34
C GLY A 383 11.56 12.13 11.26
N SER A 384 12.06 12.90 12.23
CA SER A 384 11.87 14.35 12.34
C SER A 384 12.90 15.18 11.55
N SER A 385 13.86 14.56 10.86
CA SER A 385 14.87 15.25 10.03
C SER A 385 15.44 14.34 8.92
N GLY A 386 15.85 14.93 7.77
CA GLY A 386 16.42 14.23 6.60
C GLY A 386 15.37 13.56 5.69
N ILE A 387 14.38 14.33 5.24
CA ILE A 387 13.05 13.83 4.88
C ILE A 387 12.84 13.82 3.35
N ILE A 388 12.55 12.66 2.77
CA ILE A 388 11.75 12.61 1.55
C ILE A 388 10.31 12.76 1.99
N LYS A 389 9.67 13.82 1.51
CA LYS A 389 8.24 14.02 1.66
C LYS A 389 7.55 13.27 0.55
N ILE A 390 6.88 12.18 0.87
CA ILE A 390 5.93 11.57 -0.05
C ILE A 390 4.65 12.40 0.07
N PRO A 391 4.27 13.17 -0.96
CA PRO A 391 3.05 13.96 -0.94
C PRO A 391 1.88 13.02 -0.65
N SER A 392 1.06 13.43 0.30
CA SER A 392 -0.24 12.84 0.53
C SER A 392 -1.27 13.78 -0.10
N ASP A 393 -2.24 13.25 -0.83
CA ASP A 393 -3.39 14.05 -1.28
C ASP A 393 -4.30 14.49 -0.10
N PHE A 394 -4.05 13.95 1.09
CA PHE A 394 -4.68 14.38 2.35
C PHE A 394 -3.83 15.45 3.01
N ASP A 395 -4.35 16.68 3.00
CA ASP A 395 -3.75 17.89 3.56
C ASP A 395 -2.30 18.15 3.14
N ASP A 396 -1.72 19.31 3.47
CA ASP A 396 -0.30 19.64 3.20
C ASP A 396 0.72 18.73 3.94
N SER A 397 0.28 17.57 4.43
CA SER A 397 1.10 16.59 5.11
C SER A 397 1.87 15.73 4.11
N SER A 398 2.99 15.19 4.58
CA SER A 398 3.82 14.30 3.79
C SER A 398 4.29 13.15 4.66
N LEU A 399 4.29 11.94 4.10
CA LEU A 399 4.97 10.82 4.74
C LEU A 399 6.47 11.09 4.66
N SER A 400 7.09 11.23 5.83
CA SER A 400 8.52 11.46 5.94
C SER A 400 9.26 10.14 5.92
N VAL A 401 10.01 9.89 4.85
CA VAL A 401 10.94 8.77 4.76
C VAL A 401 12.35 9.28 5.07
N ARG A 402 12.93 8.80 6.17
CA ARG A 402 14.36 8.95 6.41
C ARG A 402 15.10 7.92 5.58
N PHE A 403 16.29 8.26 5.13
CA PHE A 403 17.25 7.32 4.57
C PHE A 403 18.61 7.56 5.20
N SER A 404 19.35 6.48 5.42
CA SER A 404 20.76 6.51 5.79
C SER A 404 21.44 5.49 4.90
N ALA A 405 22.25 5.96 3.95
CA ALA A 405 23.08 5.07 3.16
C ALA A 405 24.41 4.88 3.87
N TYR A 406 24.75 3.63 4.18
CA TYR A 406 26.09 3.28 4.65
C TYR A 406 26.90 2.81 3.44
N PRO A 407 27.86 3.60 2.94
CA PRO A 407 28.65 3.26 1.76
C PRO A 407 29.70 2.19 2.03
N ASP A 408 29.97 1.86 3.31
CA ASP A 408 30.94 0.83 3.63
C ASP A 408 30.30 -0.55 3.45
N PRO A 409 30.79 -1.39 2.52
CA PRO A 409 30.41 -2.79 2.49
C PRO A 409 30.90 -3.38 3.80
N MET A 410 29.98 -3.60 4.75
CA MET A 410 30.26 -4.42 5.92
C MET A 410 30.89 -5.72 5.39
N PRO A 411 32.18 -5.98 5.68
CA PRO A 411 32.81 -7.21 5.22
C PRO A 411 32.04 -8.35 5.91
N ASN A 412 31.36 -9.17 5.10
CA ASN A 412 30.68 -10.42 5.48
C ASN A 412 29.26 -10.31 6.09
N LEU A 413 28.29 -9.73 5.36
CA LEU A 413 26.85 -10.00 5.60
C LEU A 413 26.35 -11.29 4.92
N ILE A 414 27.22 -11.99 4.20
CA ILE A 414 26.96 -13.32 3.62
C ILE A 414 28.04 -14.27 4.17
N GLY A 415 27.90 -14.71 5.42
CA GLY A 415 28.74 -15.80 5.98
C GLY A 415 29.44 -15.49 7.30
N ASP A 416 29.07 -16.30 8.31
CA ASP A 416 29.68 -16.60 9.60
C ASP A 416 29.93 -15.46 10.61
N SER A 417 29.11 -15.49 11.65
CA SER A 417 29.18 -14.70 12.87
C SER A 417 30.46 -14.98 13.66
N ASP A 418 31.31 -13.97 13.86
CA ASP A 418 32.01 -13.76 15.15
C ASP A 418 32.55 -12.31 15.29
N THR A 419 32.06 -11.67 16.34
CA THR A 419 32.56 -10.50 17.12
C THR A 419 33.50 -9.46 16.48
N TYR A 420 32.99 -8.24 16.27
CA TYR A 420 33.78 -7.00 16.31
C TYR A 420 33.04 -5.86 17.02
N ASN A 421 33.77 -5.13 17.88
CA ASN A 421 33.36 -3.87 18.51
C ASN A 421 33.88 -2.70 17.68
N TYR A 422 33.01 -1.75 17.32
CA TYR A 422 33.40 -0.48 16.68
C TYR A 422 32.86 0.73 17.44
N SER A 423 33.73 1.72 17.62
CA SER A 423 33.46 3.08 18.08
C SER A 423 32.99 3.96 16.92
N SER A 424 31.85 4.64 17.06
CA SER A 424 31.34 5.54 16.02
C SER A 424 31.98 6.93 16.09
N SER A 425 32.35 7.47 14.94
CA SER A 425 32.65 8.89 14.73
C SER A 425 31.74 9.41 13.63
N SER A 426 30.88 10.39 13.92
CA SER A 426 30.02 11.02 12.93
C SER A 426 30.81 12.00 12.08
N TRP A 427 30.79 11.83 10.76
CA TRP A 427 31.19 12.87 9.82
C TRP A 427 29.93 13.39 9.12
N GLY A 428 29.64 14.67 9.35
CA GLY A 428 28.64 15.39 8.56
C GLY A 428 29.26 15.82 7.25
N VAL A 429 28.83 15.22 6.14
CA VAL A 429 29.09 15.76 4.80
C VAL A 429 27.91 16.66 4.46
N GLY A 430 28.16 17.97 4.43
CA GLY A 430 27.24 18.93 3.83
C GLY A 430 27.32 18.82 2.31
N LEU A 431 26.15 18.66 1.69
CA LEU A 431 25.91 19.01 0.29
C LEU A 431 25.39 20.45 0.24
#